data_AF-A0A0B4D0N3-F1
#
_entry.id   AF-A0A0B4D0N3-F1
#
_cell.length_a   1.000
_cell.length_b   1.000
_cell.length_c   1.000
_cell.angle_alpha   90.00
_cell.angle_beta   90.00
_cell.angle_gamma   90.00
#
_symmetry.space_group_name_H-M   'P 1'
#
loop_
_entity.id
_entity.type
_entity.pdbx_description
1 polymer ?
#
loop_
_entity_poly.entity_id
_entity_poly.type
_entity_poly.pdbx_seq_one_letter_code
_entity_poly.pdbx_strand_id
1 'polypeptide(L)'
;MNTKNVTRIGGIAAALSLTAALTGCAGGQSVADACSIAKTEIETATSSITSDLNASMSQATSGEKVDFSSLFQPVLDGLSSAESKVTNEQVKAPLSAFADEYRNFAAIFADFEMPNLKNIDPSDEAAMQKLQEAQAKAEEISTKGQESSTKLTAEAKKLQEVCGS
;
A
#
# COMPACT_ATOMS: atom_id res chain seq x y z
N MET A 1 -7.55 13.34 7.62
CA MET A 1 -6.29 12.56 7.55
C MET A 1 -5.12 13.50 7.74
N ASN A 2 -4.20 13.17 8.65
CA ASN A 2 -3.08 14.05 9.02
C ASN A 2 -2.01 14.00 7.91
N THR A 3 -1.71 15.14 7.29
CA THR A 3 -0.82 15.28 6.11
C THR A 3 0.58 14.69 6.30
N LYS A 4 1.00 14.46 7.55
CA LYS A 4 2.30 13.88 7.93
C LYS A 4 2.47 12.39 7.57
N ASN A 5 1.37 11.65 7.39
CA ASN A 5 1.45 10.20 7.16
C ASN A 5 1.65 9.85 5.67
N VAL A 6 1.14 10.67 4.75
CA VAL A 6 1.28 10.47 3.29
C VAL A 6 2.73 10.70 2.83
N THR A 7 3.45 11.60 3.48
CA THR A 7 4.86 11.90 3.17
C THR A 7 5.81 10.75 3.49
N ARG A 8 5.44 9.79 4.35
CA ARG A 8 6.32 8.69 4.76
C ARG A 8 6.43 7.58 3.72
N ILE A 9 5.37 7.34 2.94
CA ILE A 9 5.37 6.29 1.91
C ILE A 9 6.14 6.76 0.67
N GLY A 10 6.03 8.04 0.29
CA GLY A 10 6.81 8.64 -0.80
C GLY A 10 8.28 8.93 -0.47
N GLY A 11 8.68 8.85 0.81
CA GLY A 11 10.04 9.18 1.27
C GLY A 11 11.10 8.12 0.99
N ILE A 12 10.71 6.90 0.60
CA ILE A 12 11.62 5.78 0.36
C ILE A 12 12.43 5.98 -0.94
N ALA A 13 11.92 6.78 -1.87
CA ALA A 13 12.58 7.07 -3.15
C ALA A 13 13.93 7.80 -3.03
N ALA A 14 14.13 8.58 -1.97
CA ALA A 14 15.24 9.56 -1.89
C ALA A 14 16.50 9.06 -1.16
N ALA A 15 16.46 7.95 -0.41
CA ALA A 15 17.58 7.53 0.45
C ALA A 15 18.58 6.54 -0.20
N LEU A 16 18.42 6.23 -1.48
CA LEU A 16 19.20 5.19 -2.19
C LEU A 16 20.33 5.79 -3.04
N SER A 17 21.12 6.71 -2.48
CA SER A 17 22.38 7.13 -3.10
C SER A 17 23.43 6.04 -2.84
N LEU A 18 23.48 5.06 -3.75
CA LEU A 18 24.33 3.86 -3.78
C LEU A 18 25.80 4.14 -3.38
N THR A 19 26.24 3.51 -2.28
CA THR A 19 27.66 3.24 -2.04
C THR A 19 27.96 1.83 -2.53
N ALA A 20 28.52 1.71 -3.74
CA ALA A 20 28.85 0.43 -4.35
C ALA A 20 30.05 -0.23 -3.65
N ALA A 21 29.80 -1.21 -2.78
CA ALA A 21 30.76 -2.22 -2.30
C ALA A 21 29.92 -3.35 -1.67
N LEU A 22 29.98 -4.63 -2.06
CA LEU A 22 31.14 -5.49 -2.18
C LEU A 22 30.84 -6.71 -3.07
N THR A 23 31.85 -7.03 -3.89
CA THR A 23 32.32 -8.35 -4.31
C THR A 23 31.48 -9.58 -3.93
N GLY A 24 30.87 -10.18 -4.97
CA GLY A 24 31.06 -11.60 -5.28
C GLY A 24 30.39 -12.64 -4.39
N CYS A 25 29.27 -13.19 -4.87
CA CYS A 25 29.00 -14.61 -4.73
C CYS A 25 28.43 -15.15 -6.06
N ALA A 26 28.89 -16.32 -6.46
CA ALA A 26 28.81 -16.88 -7.82
C ALA A 26 27.41 -16.79 -8.48
N GLY A 27 27.33 -16.10 -9.63
CA GLY A 27 26.27 -16.25 -10.63
C GLY A 27 24.88 -15.67 -10.33
N GLY A 28 24.67 -14.96 -9.21
CA GLY A 28 23.37 -14.38 -8.83
C GLY A 28 23.26 -12.86 -9.03
N GLN A 29 22.02 -12.36 -9.10
CA GLN A 29 21.69 -10.92 -9.07
C GLN A 29 22.34 -10.24 -7.85
N SER A 30 23.01 -9.11 -8.06
CA SER A 30 23.61 -8.36 -6.96
C SER A 30 22.52 -7.75 -6.05
N VAL A 31 22.87 -7.43 -4.80
CA VAL A 31 21.94 -6.73 -3.89
C VAL A 31 21.50 -5.39 -4.48
N ALA A 32 22.43 -4.64 -5.09
CA ALA A 32 22.14 -3.35 -5.72
C ALA A 32 21.16 -3.48 -6.90
N ASP A 33 21.35 -4.46 -7.79
CA ASP A 33 20.45 -4.70 -8.92
C ASP A 33 19.05 -5.13 -8.44
N ALA A 34 19.01 -6.03 -7.46
CA ALA A 34 17.77 -6.50 -6.83
C ALA A 34 16.99 -5.34 -6.19
N CYS A 35 17.68 -4.48 -5.43
CA CYS A 35 17.09 -3.30 -4.82
C CYS A 35 16.62 -2.27 -5.87
N SER A 36 17.37 -2.09 -6.96
CA SER A 36 16.96 -1.20 -8.06
C SER A 36 15.67 -1.70 -8.72
N ILE A 37 15.56 -3.01 -8.98
CA ILE A 37 14.35 -3.61 -9.54
C ILE A 37 13.17 -3.40 -8.60
N ALA A 38 13.33 -3.75 -7.32
CA ALA A 38 12.27 -3.58 -6.32
C ALA A 38 11.79 -2.13 -6.25
N LYS A 39 12.72 -1.18 -6.22
CA LYS A 39 12.43 0.26 -6.23
C LYS A 39 11.64 0.68 -7.46
N THR A 40 12.14 0.36 -8.66
CA THR A 40 11.53 0.79 -9.92
C THR A 40 10.10 0.27 -10.08
N GLU A 41 9.86 -1.00 -9.74
CA GLU A 41 8.52 -1.59 -9.83
C GLU A 41 7.56 -0.96 -8.81
N ILE A 42 8.01 -0.75 -7.56
CA ILE A 42 7.21 -0.10 -6.51
C ILE A 42 6.91 1.36 -6.84
N GLU A 43 7.90 2.13 -7.31
CA GLU A 43 7.72 3.55 -7.69
C GLU A 43 6.76 3.70 -8.87
N THR A 44 6.90 2.85 -9.88
CA THR A 44 5.99 2.83 -11.04
C THR A 44 4.55 2.61 -10.56
N ALA A 45 4.36 1.63 -9.69
CA ALA A 45 3.04 1.26 -9.19
C ALA A 45 2.42 2.26 -8.20
N THR A 46 3.23 2.92 -7.36
CA THR A 46 2.75 3.87 -6.34
C THR A 46 2.48 5.27 -6.88
N SER A 47 2.96 5.59 -8.08
CA SER A 47 2.90 6.94 -8.67
C SER A 47 1.48 7.50 -8.83
N SER A 48 0.47 6.64 -9.04
CA SER A 48 -0.92 7.06 -9.27
C SER A 48 -1.80 7.02 -8.01
N ILE A 49 -1.46 6.23 -7.00
CA ILE A 49 -2.33 5.94 -5.84
C ILE A 49 -2.87 7.19 -5.15
N THR A 50 -2.04 8.22 -4.96
CA THR A 50 -2.51 9.43 -4.26
C THR A 50 -3.55 10.19 -5.08
N SER A 51 -3.37 10.23 -6.40
CA SER A 51 -4.35 10.83 -7.31
C SER A 51 -5.63 9.99 -7.36
N ASP A 52 -5.50 8.68 -7.46
CA ASP A 52 -6.61 7.74 -7.58
C ASP A 52 -7.45 7.70 -6.29
N LEU A 53 -6.82 7.74 -5.12
CA LEU A 53 -7.49 7.87 -3.82
C LEU A 53 -8.28 9.17 -3.72
N ASN A 54 -7.72 10.31 -4.15
CA ASN A 54 -8.43 11.59 -4.12
C ASN A 54 -9.62 11.61 -5.08
N ALA A 55 -9.46 11.05 -6.29
CA ALA A 55 -10.54 10.90 -7.25
C ALA A 55 -11.67 10.02 -6.70
N SER A 56 -11.30 8.88 -6.14
CA SER A 56 -12.22 7.94 -5.49
C SER A 56 -12.98 8.56 -4.33
N MET A 57 -12.32 9.35 -3.48
CA MET A 57 -13.00 10.05 -2.39
C MET A 57 -14.04 11.04 -2.92
N SER A 58 -13.70 11.79 -3.99
CA SER A 58 -14.64 12.71 -4.65
C SER A 58 -15.85 11.98 -5.24
N GLN A 59 -15.63 10.84 -5.90
CA GLN A 59 -16.68 9.98 -6.44
C GLN A 59 -17.60 9.44 -5.35
N ALA A 60 -17.05 8.94 -4.26
CA ALA A 60 -17.81 8.43 -3.12
C ALA A 60 -18.72 9.52 -2.52
N THR A 61 -18.19 10.74 -2.33
CA THR A 61 -19.01 11.88 -1.86
C THR A 61 -20.07 12.32 -2.87
N SER A 62 -19.86 12.03 -4.15
CA SER A 62 -20.83 12.25 -5.23
C SER A 62 -21.85 11.13 -5.35
N GLY A 63 -21.81 10.12 -4.47
CA GLY A 63 -22.76 9.00 -4.45
C GLY A 63 -22.47 7.93 -5.52
N GLU A 64 -21.30 7.99 -6.17
CA GLU A 64 -20.83 6.91 -7.03
C GLU A 64 -20.30 5.76 -6.18
N LYS A 65 -20.50 4.52 -6.66
CA LYS A 65 -19.87 3.36 -6.03
C LYS A 65 -18.38 3.37 -6.35
N VAL A 66 -17.58 3.20 -5.32
CA VAL A 66 -16.13 3.20 -5.40
C VAL A 66 -15.62 1.89 -4.86
N ASP A 67 -14.83 1.20 -5.67
CA ASP A 67 -14.09 0.01 -5.25
C ASP A 67 -12.72 0.44 -4.73
N PHE A 68 -12.63 0.68 -3.42
CA PHE A 68 -11.38 1.09 -2.78
C PHE A 68 -10.31 -0.01 -2.85
N SER A 69 -10.68 -1.28 -3.03
CA SER A 69 -9.73 -2.38 -3.11
C SER A 69 -8.91 -2.32 -4.41
N SER A 70 -9.57 -1.96 -5.52
CA SER A 70 -8.95 -1.81 -6.84
C SER A 70 -7.85 -0.74 -6.88
N LEU A 71 -7.91 0.25 -5.98
CA LEU A 71 -6.92 1.33 -5.88
C LEU A 71 -5.54 0.84 -5.45
N PHE A 72 -5.49 -0.28 -4.73
CA PHE A 72 -4.24 -0.87 -4.27
C PHE A 72 -3.68 -1.90 -5.25
N GLN A 73 -4.47 -2.33 -6.23
CA GLN A 73 -4.10 -3.35 -7.20
C GLN A 73 -2.82 -3.02 -7.98
N PRO A 74 -2.61 -1.77 -8.48
CA PRO A 74 -1.36 -1.44 -9.17
C PRO A 74 -0.12 -1.73 -8.32
N VAL A 75 -0.17 -1.46 -7.01
CA VAL A 75 0.95 -1.75 -6.10
C VAL A 75 1.09 -3.22 -5.80
N LEU A 76 -0.01 -3.96 -5.66
CA LEU A 76 0.04 -5.41 -5.55
C LEU A 76 0.68 -6.06 -6.79
N ASP A 77 0.38 -5.54 -7.98
CA ASP A 77 0.96 -6.00 -9.24
C ASP A 77 2.44 -5.62 -9.34
N GLY A 78 2.80 -4.39 -8.96
CA GLY A 78 4.20 -3.94 -8.89
C GLY A 78 5.04 -4.76 -7.90
N LEU A 79 4.48 -5.07 -6.74
CA LEU A 79 5.13 -5.92 -5.73
C LEU A 79 5.31 -7.35 -6.24
N SER A 80 4.27 -7.93 -6.84
CA SER A 80 4.34 -9.29 -7.40
C SER A 80 5.33 -9.37 -8.57
N SER A 81 5.37 -8.34 -9.41
CA SER A 81 6.37 -8.17 -10.47
C SER A 81 7.78 -8.10 -9.89
N ALA A 82 8.00 -7.28 -8.87
CA ALA A 82 9.29 -7.17 -8.18
C ALA A 82 9.73 -8.52 -7.56
N GLU A 83 8.85 -9.20 -6.84
CA GLU A 83 9.14 -10.51 -6.23
C GLU A 83 9.52 -11.57 -7.27
N SER A 84 8.92 -11.52 -8.46
CA SER A 84 9.23 -12.45 -9.56
C SER A 84 10.60 -12.18 -10.21
N LYS A 85 11.06 -10.93 -10.18
CA LYS A 85 12.31 -10.47 -10.82
C LYS A 85 13.49 -10.42 -9.85
N VAL A 86 13.23 -10.33 -8.55
CA VAL A 86 14.25 -10.31 -7.51
C VAL A 86 14.63 -11.75 -7.15
N THR A 87 15.85 -12.14 -7.49
CA THR A 87 16.40 -13.46 -7.20
C THR A 87 17.43 -13.45 -6.08
N ASN A 88 17.86 -12.26 -5.64
CA ASN A 88 18.78 -12.13 -4.52
C ASN A 88 18.04 -12.36 -3.19
N GLU A 89 18.34 -13.44 -2.48
CA GLU A 89 17.63 -13.83 -1.25
C GLU A 89 17.68 -12.77 -0.13
N GLN A 90 18.73 -11.95 -0.07
CA GLN A 90 18.85 -10.90 0.95
C GLN A 90 17.82 -9.78 0.72
N VAL A 91 17.47 -9.51 -0.54
CA VAL A 91 16.45 -8.51 -0.92
C VAL A 91 15.08 -9.15 -1.03
N LYS A 92 15.02 -10.38 -1.54
CA LYS A 92 13.77 -11.12 -1.78
C LYS A 92 12.99 -11.34 -0.50
N ALA A 93 13.64 -11.80 0.57
CA ALA A 93 12.97 -12.05 1.84
C ALA A 93 12.28 -10.81 2.44
N PRO A 94 12.95 -9.65 2.63
CA PRO A 94 12.29 -8.45 3.11
C PRO A 94 11.29 -7.85 2.10
N LEU A 95 11.55 -7.98 0.79
CA LEU A 95 10.58 -7.56 -0.23
C LEU A 95 9.28 -8.38 -0.14
N SER A 96 9.38 -9.70 0.01
CA SER A 96 8.21 -10.58 0.18
C SER A 96 7.47 -10.30 1.48
N ALA A 97 8.18 -10.09 2.59
CA ALA A 97 7.54 -9.71 3.85
C ALA A 97 6.78 -8.37 3.73
N PHE A 98 7.37 -7.39 3.04
CA PHE A 98 6.69 -6.14 2.72
C PHE A 98 5.47 -6.34 1.81
N ALA A 99 5.61 -7.17 0.77
CA ALA A 99 4.54 -7.47 -0.18
C ALA A 99 3.34 -8.16 0.50
N ASP A 100 3.61 -9.10 1.40
CA ASP A 100 2.60 -9.79 2.19
C ASP A 100 1.87 -8.83 3.13
N GLU A 101 2.57 -7.93 3.81
CA GLU A 101 1.88 -6.94 4.63
C GLU A 101 1.11 -5.90 3.82
N TYR A 102 1.52 -5.62 2.59
CA TYR A 102 0.75 -4.77 1.68
C TYR A 102 -0.52 -5.47 1.19
N ARG A 103 -0.46 -6.78 0.90
CA ARG A 103 -1.64 -7.61 0.61
C ARG A 103 -2.61 -7.60 1.78
N ASN A 104 -2.11 -7.79 2.99
CA ASN A 104 -2.93 -7.72 4.20
C ASN A 104 -3.55 -6.32 4.39
N PHE A 105 -2.78 -5.26 4.10
CA PHE A 105 -3.29 -3.90 4.13
C PHE A 105 -4.43 -3.69 3.13
N ALA A 106 -4.23 -4.06 1.87
CA ALA A 106 -5.24 -3.93 0.82
C ALA A 106 -6.52 -4.73 1.14
N ALA A 107 -6.36 -5.93 1.72
CA ALA A 107 -7.47 -6.78 2.12
C ALA A 107 -8.38 -6.15 3.20
N ILE A 108 -7.87 -5.22 4.01
CA ILE A 108 -8.70 -4.46 4.97
C ILE A 108 -9.79 -3.65 4.25
N PHE A 109 -9.52 -3.22 3.01
CA PHE A 109 -10.43 -2.40 2.20
C PHE A 109 -11.28 -3.22 1.22
N ALA A 110 -11.05 -4.53 1.09
CA ALA A 110 -11.74 -5.39 0.12
C ALA A 110 -13.27 -5.37 0.26
N ASP A 111 -13.76 -5.31 1.50
CA ASP A 111 -15.20 -5.35 1.82
C ASP A 111 -15.76 -3.98 2.24
N PHE A 112 -15.02 -2.90 1.98
CA PHE A 112 -15.45 -1.55 2.32
C PHE A 112 -16.21 -0.90 1.17
N GLU A 113 -17.53 -0.90 1.29
CA GLU A 113 -18.40 -0.08 0.47
C GLU A 113 -18.91 1.10 1.29
N MET A 114 -18.66 2.32 0.79
CA MET A 114 -19.25 3.51 1.38
C MET A 114 -20.73 3.58 0.96
N PRO A 115 -21.69 3.66 1.91
CA PRO A 115 -23.10 3.76 1.56
C PRO A 115 -23.35 5.07 0.82
N ASN A 116 -24.28 5.05 -0.13
CA ASN A 116 -24.69 6.27 -0.81
C ASN A 116 -25.41 7.19 0.19
N LEU A 117 -24.77 8.32 0.52
CA LEU A 117 -25.29 9.29 1.48
C LEU A 117 -26.27 10.30 0.86
N LYS A 118 -26.47 10.26 -0.46
CA LYS A 118 -27.44 11.14 -1.12
C LYS A 118 -28.86 10.68 -0.80
N ASN A 119 -29.66 11.59 -0.25
CA ASN A 119 -31.09 11.41 0.05
C ASN A 119 -31.39 10.35 1.12
N ILE A 120 -30.53 10.21 2.14
CA ILE A 120 -30.87 9.35 3.29
C ILE A 120 -32.11 9.93 3.98
N ASP A 121 -33.18 9.13 4.02
CA ASP A 121 -34.34 9.41 4.84
C ASP A 121 -34.05 8.97 6.28
N PRO A 122 -33.98 9.88 7.26
CA PRO A 122 -33.73 9.53 8.66
C PRO A 122 -34.86 8.73 9.30
N SER A 123 -36.02 8.61 8.64
CA SER A 123 -37.13 7.74 9.07
C SER A 123 -37.07 6.33 8.46
N ASP A 124 -36.17 6.08 7.50
CA ASP A 124 -35.91 4.75 6.95
C ASP A 124 -34.92 3.99 7.84
N GLU A 125 -35.45 3.03 8.61
CA GLU A 125 -34.66 2.17 9.51
C GLU A 125 -33.56 1.40 8.76
N ALA A 126 -33.81 0.95 7.52
CA ALA A 126 -32.83 0.20 6.75
C ALA A 126 -31.68 1.08 6.26
N ALA A 127 -31.97 2.34 5.93
CA ALA A 127 -30.94 3.32 5.59
C ALA A 127 -30.08 3.68 6.80
N MET A 128 -30.70 3.86 7.98
CA MET A 128 -30.00 4.14 9.23
C MET A 128 -29.13 2.95 9.68
N GLN A 129 -29.59 1.72 9.50
CA GLN A 129 -28.81 0.51 9.83
C GLN A 129 -27.57 0.40 8.95
N LYS A 130 -27.69 0.61 7.63
CA LYS A 130 -26.52 0.63 6.72
C LYS A 130 -25.52 1.73 7.07
N LEU A 131 -26.00 2.88 7.53
CA LEU A 131 -25.13 3.97 7.97
C LEU A 131 -24.33 3.59 9.22
N GLN A 132 -24.96 2.88 10.17
CA GLN A 132 -24.29 2.38 11.37
C GLN A 132 -23.27 1.28 11.04
N GLU A 133 -23.64 0.33 10.17
CA GLU A 133 -22.72 -0.72 9.69
C GLU A 133 -21.51 -0.13 8.97
N ALA A 134 -21.71 0.88 8.13
CA ALA A 134 -20.63 1.58 7.46
C ALA A 134 -19.72 2.35 8.44
N GLN A 135 -20.28 2.98 9.47
CA GLN A 135 -19.50 3.63 10.54
C GLN A 135 -18.66 2.61 11.32
N ALA A 136 -19.26 1.49 11.72
CA ALA A 136 -18.56 0.41 12.42
C ALA A 136 -17.41 -0.16 11.56
N LYS A 137 -17.67 -0.42 10.27
CA LYS A 137 -16.63 -0.84 9.32
C LYS A 137 -15.54 0.22 9.15
N ALA A 138 -15.90 1.50 9.07
CA ALA A 138 -14.91 2.58 8.93
C ALA A 138 -14.01 2.68 10.18
N GLU A 139 -14.56 2.51 11.38
CA GLU A 139 -13.77 2.45 12.63
C GLU A 139 -12.86 1.22 12.68
N GLU A 140 -13.37 0.06 12.26
CA GLU A 140 -12.59 -1.18 12.16
C GLU A 140 -11.42 -1.01 11.18
N ILE A 141 -11.69 -0.48 9.99
CA ILE A 141 -10.69 -0.19 8.95
C ILE A 141 -9.68 0.83 9.44
N SER A 142 -10.11 1.86 10.16
CA SER A 142 -9.20 2.85 10.75
C SER A 142 -8.23 2.18 11.73
N THR A 143 -8.73 1.29 12.59
CA THR A 143 -7.93 0.56 13.58
C THR A 143 -6.95 -0.41 12.90
N LYS A 144 -7.47 -1.31 12.07
CA LYS A 144 -6.66 -2.28 11.32
C LYS A 144 -5.67 -1.60 10.38
N GLY A 145 -6.08 -0.51 9.74
CA GLY A 145 -5.24 0.28 8.85
C GLY A 145 -4.08 0.95 9.58
N GLN A 146 -4.27 1.41 10.83
CA GLN A 146 -3.17 1.95 11.66
C GLN A 146 -2.19 0.85 12.09
N GLU A 147 -2.70 -0.30 12.51
CA GLU A 147 -1.86 -1.46 12.87
C GLU A 147 -1.04 -1.93 11.67
N SER A 148 -1.70 -2.13 10.53
CA SER A 148 -1.06 -2.56 9.29
C SER A 148 -0.07 -1.50 8.76
N SER A 149 -0.38 -0.20 8.88
CA SER A 149 0.56 0.87 8.55
C SER A 149 1.84 0.83 9.39
N THR A 150 1.72 0.47 10.67
CA THR A 150 2.89 0.30 11.56
C THR A 150 3.74 -0.89 11.11
N LYS A 151 3.12 -2.02 10.77
CA LYS A 151 3.83 -3.20 10.26
C LYS A 151 4.49 -2.94 8.90
N LEU A 152 3.76 -2.33 7.97
CA LEU A 152 4.29 -1.89 6.67
C LEU A 152 5.51 -0.97 6.83
N THR A 153 5.47 -0.04 7.79
CA THR A 153 6.61 0.84 8.08
C THR A 153 7.81 0.04 8.60
N ALA A 154 7.56 -0.96 9.46
CA ALA A 154 8.63 -1.82 9.97
C ALA A 154 9.25 -2.69 8.86
N GLU A 155 8.45 -3.32 8.01
CA GLU A 155 8.95 -4.11 6.88
C GLU A 155 9.66 -3.24 5.83
N ALA A 156 9.13 -2.06 5.54
CA ALA A 156 9.79 -1.09 4.66
C ALA A 156 11.16 -0.67 5.20
N LYS A 157 11.30 -0.51 6.53
CA LYS A 157 12.59 -0.20 7.16
C LYS A 157 13.60 -1.33 6.98
N LYS A 158 13.17 -2.60 7.10
CA LYS A 158 14.07 -3.75 6.85
C LYS A 158 14.53 -3.79 5.41
N LEU A 159 13.61 -3.57 4.46
CA LEU A 159 13.97 -3.47 3.04
C LEU A 159 14.94 -2.30 2.79
N GLN A 160 14.73 -1.15 3.44
CA GLN A 160 15.63 -0.01 3.38
C GLN A 160 17.00 -0.31 3.99
N GLU A 161 17.09 -1.05 5.09
CA GLU A 161 18.37 -1.44 5.70
C GLU A 161 19.20 -2.30 4.75
N VAL A 162 18.57 -3.17 3.96
CA VAL A 162 19.25 -3.98 2.93
C VAL A 162 19.62 -3.13 1.71
N CYS A 163 18.73 -2.24 1.26
CA CYS A 163 18.92 -1.50 0.01
C CYS A 163 19.67 -0.17 0.13
N GLY A 164 19.73 0.42 1.33
CA GLY A 164 20.43 1.66 1.63
C GLY A 164 21.82 1.48 2.24
N SER A 165 22.30 0.23 2.33
CA SER A 165 23.67 -0.13 2.71
C SER A 165 24.61 -0.12 1.52
#